data_AF-A0A924Z2V6-F1
#
_entry.id   AF-A0A924Z2V6-F1
#
_cell.length_a   1.000
_cell.length_b   1.000
_cell.length_c   1.000
_cell.angle_alpha   90.00
_cell.angle_beta   90.00
_cell.angle_gamma   90.00
#
_symmetry.space_group_name_H-M   'P 1'
#
loop_
_entity.id
_entity.type
_entity.pdbx_description
1 polymer ?
#
loop_
_entity_poly.entity_id
_entity_poly.type
_entity_poly.pdbx_seq_one_letter_code
_entity_poly.pdbx_strand_id
1 'polypeptide(L)'
;MINELKQLTHLPLTPVQKPKQVEIERLCQQTRLLVRLRVMPNAYGEEATLQILHGAALKFYQQQQVANLSRDALNIAKELQQKVREIHDRTQADAQLPDQANLTQVLQIVEQQIAALKQLE
;
A
#
# COMPACT_ATOMS: atom_id res chain seq x y z
N MET A 1 27.12 -15.08 4.40
CA MET A 1 25.90 -15.47 3.67
C MET A 1 24.71 -14.55 3.92
N ILE A 2 24.31 -14.25 5.18
CA ILE A 2 23.20 -13.31 5.44
C ILE A 2 23.51 -11.87 4.98
N ASN A 3 24.77 -11.44 5.10
CA ASN A 3 25.19 -10.09 4.70
C ASN A 3 24.99 -9.85 3.20
N GLU A 4 25.22 -10.86 2.38
CA GLU A 4 25.09 -10.85 0.92
C GLU A 4 23.60 -10.77 0.52
N LEU A 5 22.74 -11.48 1.25
CA LEU A 5 21.29 -11.35 1.08
C LEU A 5 20.80 -9.96 1.47
N LYS A 6 21.30 -9.41 2.59
CA LYS A 6 21.00 -8.04 3.01
C LYS A 6 21.45 -7.03 1.96
N GLN A 7 22.64 -7.19 1.39
CA GLN A 7 23.12 -6.34 0.28
C GLN A 7 22.22 -6.44 -0.96
N LEU A 8 21.84 -7.66 -1.36
CA LEU A 8 20.95 -7.89 -2.50
C LEU A 8 19.62 -7.13 -2.36
N THR A 9 19.11 -7.00 -1.15
CA THR A 9 17.83 -6.33 -0.85
C THR A 9 17.98 -4.94 -0.22
N HIS A 10 19.17 -4.33 -0.26
CA HIS A 10 19.47 -3.02 0.34
C HIS A 10 19.13 -2.90 1.84
N LEU A 11 19.20 -4.00 2.59
CA LEU A 11 19.02 -4.00 4.03
C LEU A 11 20.36 -3.67 4.72
N PRO A 12 20.37 -2.88 5.81
CA PRO A 12 21.60 -2.57 6.53
C PRO A 12 22.32 -3.84 7.00
N LEU A 13 23.65 -3.86 6.86
CA LEU A 13 24.47 -4.97 7.34
C LEU A 13 24.47 -5.12 8.86
N THR A 14 24.00 -4.10 9.58
CA THR A 14 23.83 -4.16 11.04
C THR A 14 22.78 -5.20 11.42
N PRO A 15 22.94 -5.89 12.56
CA PRO A 15 21.94 -6.81 13.07
C PRO A 15 20.59 -6.10 13.29
N VAL A 16 19.51 -6.73 12.84
CA VAL A 16 18.16 -6.21 13.00
C VAL A 16 17.70 -6.45 14.44
N GLN A 17 17.17 -5.41 15.09
CA GLN A 17 16.67 -5.52 16.47
C GLN A 17 15.22 -6.06 16.53
N LYS A 18 14.52 -6.06 15.40
CA LYS A 18 13.15 -6.55 15.23
C LYS A 18 13.06 -7.27 13.89
N PRO A 19 12.13 -8.22 13.71
CA PRO A 19 11.88 -8.85 12.42
C PRO A 19 11.68 -7.79 11.33
N LYS A 20 12.44 -7.89 10.24
CA LYS A 20 12.32 -7.01 9.07
C LYS A 20 12.05 -7.83 7.83
N GLN A 21 11.14 -7.36 7.00
CA GLN A 21 10.87 -7.91 5.68
C GLN A 21 11.11 -6.81 4.65
N VAL A 22 11.84 -7.15 3.60
CA VAL A 22 12.07 -6.28 2.45
C VAL A 22 11.79 -7.06 1.18
N GLU A 23 11.25 -6.37 0.19
CA GLU A 23 10.90 -6.94 -1.10
C GLU A 23 11.55 -6.10 -2.19
N ILE A 24 12.10 -6.77 -3.19
CA ILE A 24 12.74 -6.07 -4.29
C ILE A 24 12.54 -6.80 -5.61
N GLU A 25 12.20 -6.04 -6.64
CA GLU A 25 12.12 -6.57 -8.00
C GLU A 25 13.52 -6.63 -8.64
N ARG A 26 13.73 -7.70 -9.39
CA ARG A 26 14.96 -7.97 -10.14
C ARG A 26 14.62 -8.51 -11.52
N LEU A 27 15.43 -8.13 -12.50
CA LEU A 27 15.41 -8.75 -13.82
C LEU A 27 16.57 -9.75 -13.88
N CYS A 28 16.27 -11.04 -13.99
CA CYS A 28 17.26 -12.10 -14.15
C CYS A 28 16.96 -12.84 -15.45
N GLN A 29 17.91 -12.88 -16.38
CA GLN A 29 17.76 -13.56 -17.68
C GLN A 29 16.43 -13.19 -18.37
N GLN A 30 16.14 -11.88 -18.45
CA GLN A 30 14.90 -11.30 -19.01
C GLN A 30 13.60 -11.69 -18.29
N THR A 31 13.69 -12.41 -17.16
CA THR A 31 12.54 -12.78 -16.34
C THR A 31 12.46 -11.85 -15.13
N ARG A 32 11.28 -11.27 -14.88
CA ARG A 32 11.01 -10.50 -13.66
C ARG A 32 10.83 -11.44 -12.47
N LEU A 33 11.54 -11.14 -11.40
CA LEU A 33 11.50 -11.86 -10.13
C LEU A 33 11.22 -10.87 -9.00
N LEU A 34 10.42 -11.28 -8.03
CA LEU A 34 10.31 -10.57 -6.75
C LEU A 34 11.09 -11.37 -5.71
N VAL A 35 12.08 -10.71 -5.12
CA VAL A 35 12.91 -11.28 -4.05
C VAL A 35 12.43 -10.71 -2.73
N ARG A 36 11.91 -11.56 -1.87
CA ARG A 36 11.49 -11.20 -0.51
C ARG A 36 12.50 -11.77 0.47
N LEU A 37 13.16 -10.90 1.23
CA LEU A 37 14.02 -11.28 2.33
C LEU A 37 13.33 -10.93 3.64
N ARG A 38 13.17 -11.93 4.51
CA ARG A 38 12.72 -11.75 5.88
C ARG A 38 13.85 -12.10 6.83
N VAL A 39 14.29 -11.15 7.65
CA VAL A 39 15.34 -11.34 8.66
C VAL A 39 14.70 -11.27 10.04
N MET A 40 14.98 -12.26 10.89
CA MET A 40 14.56 -12.32 12.28
C MET A 40 15.79 -12.31 13.19
N PRO A 41 15.81 -11.50 14.27
CA PRO A 41 16.81 -11.67 15.31
C PRO A 41 16.55 -12.98 16.06
N ASN A 42 17.61 -13.71 16.40
CA ASN A 42 17.55 -14.88 17.27
C ASN A 42 18.64 -14.80 18.35
N ALA A 43 18.61 -15.73 19.31
CA ALA A 43 19.57 -15.75 20.43
C ALA A 43 21.04 -15.90 19.99
N TYR A 44 21.29 -16.30 18.75
CA TYR A 44 22.62 -16.57 18.19
C TYR A 44 23.01 -15.60 17.06
N GLY A 45 22.25 -14.50 16.88
CA GLY A 45 22.44 -13.53 15.81
C GLY A 45 21.16 -13.31 14.99
N GLU A 46 21.19 -13.72 13.72
CA GLU A 46 20.08 -13.50 12.79
C GLU A 46 19.77 -14.77 12.01
N GLU A 47 18.48 -14.98 11.77
CA GLU A 47 17.97 -15.96 10.84
C GLU A 47 17.31 -15.23 9.67
N ALA A 48 17.51 -15.72 8.44
CA ALA A 48 16.93 -15.10 7.26
C ALA A 48 16.22 -16.13 6.39
N THR A 49 15.05 -15.77 5.89
CA THR A 49 14.30 -16.52 4.89
C THR A 49 14.27 -15.72 3.60
N LEU A 50 14.77 -16.32 2.52
CA LEU A 50 14.71 -15.76 1.17
C LEU A 50 13.61 -16.47 0.37
N GLN A 51 12.66 -15.70 -0.15
CA GLN A 51 11.62 -16.19 -1.06
C GLN A 51 11.81 -15.53 -2.42
N ILE A 52 11.70 -16.31 -3.49
CA ILE A 52 11.79 -15.85 -4.87
C ILE A 52 10.46 -16.15 -5.53
N LEU A 53 9.70 -15.13 -5.89
CA LEU A 53 8.47 -15.26 -6.67
C LEU A 53 8.74 -14.97 -8.13
N HIS A 54 8.26 -15.84 -9.02
CA HIS A 54 8.40 -15.72 -10.46
C HIS A 54 7.18 -16.28 -11.20
N GLY A 55 7.08 -15.98 -12.49
CA GLY A 55 6.05 -16.53 -13.36
C GLY A 55 4.63 -16.32 -12.82
N ALA A 56 3.86 -17.40 -12.69
CA ALA A 56 2.48 -17.35 -12.20
C ALA A 56 2.38 -16.89 -10.74
N ALA A 57 3.33 -17.29 -9.87
CA ALA A 57 3.31 -16.88 -8.47
C ALA A 57 3.54 -15.38 -8.30
N LEU A 58 4.42 -14.80 -9.12
CA LEU A 58 4.64 -13.35 -9.14
C LEU A 58 3.39 -12.60 -9.63
N LYS A 59 2.76 -13.07 -10.71
CA LYS A 59 1.53 -12.47 -11.25
C LYS A 59 0.39 -12.50 -10.23
N PHE A 60 0.19 -13.65 -9.57
CA PHE A 60 -0.83 -13.80 -8.54
C PHE A 60 -0.58 -12.87 -7.36
N TYR A 61 0.66 -12.78 -6.89
CA TYR A 61 1.04 -11.86 -5.82
C TYR A 61 0.74 -10.40 -6.18
N GLN A 62 1.11 -9.96 -7.39
CA GLN A 62 0.84 -8.60 -7.87
C GLN A 62 -0.65 -8.30 -7.99
N GLN A 63 -1.45 -9.25 -8.51
CA GLN A 63 -2.91 -9.11 -8.59
C GLN A 63 -3.53 -8.95 -7.20
N GLN A 64 -3.09 -9.75 -6.22
CA GLN A 64 -3.58 -9.65 -4.85
C GLN A 64 -3.17 -8.33 -4.19
N GLN A 65 -1.97 -7.83 -4.48
CA GLN A 65 -1.52 -6.53 -3.97
C GLN A 65 -2.37 -5.38 -4.51
N VAL A 66 -2.70 -5.40 -5.81
CA VAL A 66 -3.59 -4.40 -6.44
C VAL A 66 -4.98 -4.46 -5.82
N ALA A 67 -5.56 -5.66 -5.67
CA ALA A 67 -6.88 -5.82 -5.06
C ALA A 67 -6.95 -5.26 -3.62
N ASN A 68 -5.90 -5.49 -2.83
CA ASN A 68 -5.82 -4.96 -1.47
C ASN A 68 -5.74 -3.42 -1.47
N LEU A 69 -4.88 -2.84 -2.32
CA LEU A 69 -4.75 -1.39 -2.45
C LEU A 69 -6.04 -0.72 -2.94
N SER A 70 -6.75 -1.33 -3.89
CA SER A 70 -8.05 -0.84 -4.36
C SER A 70 -9.07 -0.80 -3.23
N ARG A 71 -9.12 -1.86 -2.42
CA ARG A 71 -10.03 -1.93 -1.26
C ARG A 71 -9.69 -0.88 -0.21
N ASP A 72 -8.41 -0.70 0.10
CA ASP A 72 -7.96 0.31 1.07
C ASP A 72 -8.28 1.72 0.58
N ALA A 73 -8.01 2.02 -0.70
CA ALA A 73 -8.35 3.30 -1.32
C ALA A 73 -9.87 3.56 -1.27
N LEU A 74 -10.69 2.54 -1.53
CA LEU A 74 -12.14 2.65 -1.46
C LEU A 74 -12.62 2.94 -0.03
N ASN A 75 -12.02 2.30 0.98
CA ASN A 75 -12.35 2.55 2.39
C ASN A 75 -11.99 3.99 2.79
N ILE A 76 -10.79 4.45 2.44
CA ILE A 76 -10.35 5.83 2.71
C ILE A 76 -11.27 6.83 2.01
N ALA A 77 -11.64 6.57 0.75
CA ALA A 77 -12.52 7.45 0.01
C ALA A 77 -13.93 7.53 0.63
N LYS A 78 -14.48 6.41 1.14
CA LYS A 78 -15.74 6.38 1.89
C LYS A 78 -15.64 7.18 3.19
N GLU A 79 -14.56 7.03 3.95
CA GLU A 79 -14.33 7.81 5.17
C GLU A 79 -14.23 9.31 4.87
N LEU A 80 -13.54 9.67 3.80
CA LEU A 80 -13.45 11.05 3.34
C LEU A 80 -14.83 11.59 2.95
N GLN A 81 -15.60 10.84 2.16
CA GLN A 81 -16.96 11.21 1.76
C GLN A 81 -17.82 11.51 3.00
N GLN A 82 -17.78 10.63 4.00
CA GLN A 82 -18.53 10.82 5.24
C GLN A 82 -18.11 12.10 5.96
N LYS A 83 -16.80 12.33 6.14
CA LYS A 83 -16.29 13.54 6.80
C LYS A 83 -16.67 14.81 6.05
N VAL A 84 -16.59 14.81 4.72
CA VAL A 84 -16.97 16.00 3.92
C VAL A 84 -18.48 16.25 4.01
N ARG A 85 -19.33 15.20 4.02
CA ARG A 85 -20.77 15.36 4.26
C ARG A 85 -21.05 15.96 5.64
N GLU A 86 -20.38 15.48 6.68
CA GLU A 86 -20.53 16.03 8.04
C GLU A 86 -20.12 17.51 8.10
N ILE A 87 -19.06 17.92 7.41
CA ILE A 87 -18.66 19.33 7.32
C ILE A 87 -19.73 20.13 6.57
N HIS A 88 -20.17 19.65 5.40
CA HIS A 88 -21.20 20.29 4.60
C HIS A 88 -22.49 20.51 5.40
N ASP A 89 -22.97 19.49 6.12
CA ASP A 89 -24.21 19.54 6.89
C ASP A 89 -24.11 20.54 8.06
N ARG A 90 -22.93 20.64 8.70
CA ARG A 90 -22.66 21.65 9.73
C ARG A 90 -22.60 23.06 9.16
N THR A 91 -22.01 23.23 7.98
CA THR A 91 -21.95 24.51 7.27
C THR A 91 -23.31 24.94 6.74
N GLN A 92 -24.19 24.02 6.34
CA GLN A 92 -25.57 24.34 5.98
C GLN A 92 -26.39 24.85 7.18
N ALA A 93 -26.12 24.34 8.37
CA ALA A 93 -26.76 24.80 9.60
C ALA A 93 -26.29 26.21 10.05
N ASP A 94 -25.12 26.65 9.56
CA ASP A 94 -24.49 27.93 9.90
C ASP A 94 -24.50 28.83 8.64
N ALA A 95 -25.63 29.50 8.38
CA ALA A 95 -26.02 30.10 7.09
C ALA A 95 -25.18 31.31 6.60
N GLN A 96 -23.89 31.39 6.90
CA GLN A 96 -23.03 32.54 6.57
C GLN A 96 -21.70 32.21 5.86
N LEU A 97 -21.49 30.98 5.36
CA LEU A 97 -20.21 30.65 4.70
C LEU A 97 -20.28 30.72 3.16
N PRO A 98 -19.44 31.58 2.51
CA PRO A 98 -19.45 31.79 1.06
C PRO A 98 -18.87 30.63 0.23
N ASP A 99 -18.46 29.52 0.85
CA ASP A 99 -17.64 28.47 0.22
C ASP A 99 -18.40 27.15 -0.06
N GLN A 100 -19.72 27.18 0.02
CA GLN A 100 -20.59 26.01 -0.10
C GLN A 100 -20.47 25.31 -1.47
N ALA A 101 -20.27 26.07 -2.54
CA ALA A 101 -20.08 25.54 -3.90
C ALA A 101 -18.80 24.70 -4.04
N ASN A 102 -17.72 25.09 -3.37
CA ASN A 102 -16.45 24.35 -3.39
C ASN A 102 -16.58 23.03 -2.63
N LEU A 103 -17.30 23.01 -1.50
CA LEU A 103 -17.60 21.79 -0.76
C LEU A 103 -18.45 20.79 -1.57
N THR A 104 -19.45 21.29 -2.30
CA THR A 104 -20.26 20.45 -3.19
C THR A 104 -19.42 19.86 -4.33
N GLN A 105 -18.49 20.63 -4.91
CA GLN A 105 -17.57 20.13 -5.93
C GLN A 105 -16.63 19.04 -5.38
N VAL A 106 -16.09 19.23 -4.18
CA VAL A 106 -15.24 18.21 -3.53
C VAL A 106 -16.04 16.92 -3.28
N LEU A 107 -17.30 17.01 -2.84
CA LEU A 107 -18.18 15.86 -2.69
C LEU A 107 -18.38 15.09 -4.00
N GLN A 108 -18.66 15.80 -5.10
CA GLN A 108 -18.84 15.19 -6.41
C GLN A 108 -17.57 14.49 -6.91
N ILE A 109 -16.39 15.12 -6.71
CA ILE A 109 -15.11 14.53 -7.08
C ILE A 109 -14.85 13.23 -6.29
N VAL A 110 -15.13 13.24 -4.98
CA VAL A 110 -14.96 12.06 -4.13
C VAL A 110 -15.93 10.94 -4.57
N GLU A 111 -17.18 11.26 -4.86
CA GLU A 111 -18.16 10.29 -5.37
C GLU A 111 -17.75 9.67 -6.70
N GLN A 112 -17.20 10.47 -7.61
CA GLN A 112 -16.71 10.01 -8.91
C GLN A 112 -15.48 9.09 -8.76
N GLN A 113 -14.56 9.41 -7.85
CA GLN A 113 -13.41 8.56 -7.56
C GLN A 113 -13.83 7.23 -6.91
N ILE A 114 -14.80 7.25 -6.00
CA ILE A 114 -15.38 6.02 -5.42
C ILE A 114 -16.01 5.14 -6.51
N ALA A 115 -16.73 5.74 -7.46
CA ALA A 115 -17.34 4.99 -8.56
C ALA A 115 -16.29 4.33 -9.46
N ALA A 116 -15.20 5.04 -9.78
CA ALA A 116 -14.08 4.48 -10.55
C ALA A 116 -13.38 3.33 -9.80
N LEU A 117 -13.17 3.47 -8.49
CA LEU A 117 -12.55 2.42 -7.66
C LEU A 117 -13.40 1.14 -7.59
N LYS A 118 -14.74 1.26 -7.57
CA LYS A 118 -15.65 0.11 -7.62
C LYS A 118 -15.62 -0.68 -8.92
N GLN A 119 -15.13 -0.10 -10.02
CA GLN A 119 -15.00 -0.80 -11.31
C GLN A 119 -13.70 -1.60 -11.43
N LEU A 120 -12.78 -1.44 -10.47
CA LEU A 120 -11.49 -2.12 -10.40
C LEU A 120 -11.51 -3.37 -9.49
N GLU A 121 -12.64 -3.62 -8.81
CA GLU A 121 -12.94 -4.86 -8.07
C GLU A 121 -13.63 -5.89 -8.98
#